data_AF-A0A1G9RZV2-F1
#
_entry.id   AF-A0A1G9RZV2-F1
#
_cell.length_a   1.000
_cell.length_b   1.000
_cell.length_c   1.000
_cell.angle_alpha   90.00
_cell.angle_beta   90.00
_cell.angle_gamma   90.00
#
_symmetry.space_group_name_H-M   'P 1'
#
loop_
_entity.id
_entity.type
_entity.pdbx_description
1 polymer ?
#
loop_
_entity_poly.entity_id
_entity_poly.type
_entity_poly.pdbx_seq_one_letter_code
_entity_poly.pdbx_strand_id
1 'polypeptide(L)'
;MEDEILFINRLLTSYVFEPDTPDLFERLQDYLGRLEKSKKAKSRVLERIITHEKNLGGIFECKDESCDLGFDRKHKAIEAQVVDCIQDFQTLKTEIFNYAGAILKKRKPH
;
A
#
# COMPACT_ATOMS: atom_id res chain seq x y z
N MET A 1 4.89 4.20 4.81
CA MET A 1 4.67 3.11 3.84
C MET A 1 5.94 2.35 3.46
N GLU A 2 7.00 2.95 2.90
CA GLU A 2 8.14 2.15 2.39
C GLU A 2 8.90 1.41 3.49
N ASP A 3 9.30 2.15 4.53
CA ASP A 3 9.96 1.57 5.70
C ASP A 3 9.04 0.58 6.42
N GLU A 4 7.74 0.83 6.43
CA GLU A 4 6.76 -0.07 7.03
C GLU A 4 6.61 -1.37 6.24
N ILE A 5 6.54 -1.31 4.90
CA ILE A 5 6.52 -2.50 4.04
C ILE A 5 7.80 -3.31 4.25
N LEU A 6 8.96 -2.64 4.31
CA LEU A 6 10.25 -3.30 4.57
C LEU A 6 10.26 -3.98 5.94
N PHE A 7 9.79 -3.28 6.98
CA PHE A 7 9.68 -3.81 8.33
C PHE A 7 8.76 -5.03 8.38
N ILE A 8 7.55 -4.94 7.81
CA ILE A 8 6.58 -6.02 7.81
C ILE A 8 7.11 -7.22 7.02
N ASN A 9 7.74 -6.99 5.87
CA ASN A 9 8.36 -8.06 5.10
C ASN A 9 9.43 -8.79 5.93
N ARG A 10 10.34 -8.05 6.57
CA ARG A 10 11.36 -8.63 7.47
C ARG A 10 10.76 -9.39 8.64
N LEU A 11 9.70 -8.85 9.24
CA LEU A 11 8.96 -9.49 10.33
C LEU A 11 8.43 -10.84 9.87
N LEU A 12 7.68 -10.86 8.77
CA LEU A 12 7.04 -12.07 8.21
C LEU A 12 8.04 -13.11 7.72
N THR A 13 9.23 -12.70 7.25
CA THR A 13 10.30 -13.62 6.84
C THR A 13 11.17 -14.11 7.99
N SER A 14 10.91 -13.67 9.24
CA SER A 14 11.70 -14.13 10.38
C SER A 14 11.35 -15.56 10.77
N TYR A 15 12.32 -16.28 11.35
CA TYR A 15 12.18 -17.69 11.77
C TYR A 15 10.97 -17.95 12.69
N VAL A 16 10.53 -16.94 13.44
CA VAL A 16 9.36 -17.04 14.33
C VAL A 16 8.05 -17.25 13.56
N PHE A 17 8.04 -16.99 12.25
CA PHE A 17 6.91 -17.23 11.36
C PHE A 17 7.16 -18.36 10.36
N GLU A 18 8.24 -19.14 10.52
CA GLU A 18 8.35 -20.40 9.76
C GLU A 18 7.12 -21.27 10.05
N PRO A 19 6.34 -21.61 9.02
CA PRO A 19 5.05 -22.25 9.20
C PRO A 19 5.25 -23.75 9.40
N ASP A 20 4.81 -24.25 10.56
CA ASP A 20 4.81 -25.69 10.87
C ASP A 20 3.59 -26.40 10.27
N THR A 21 2.66 -25.66 9.65
CA THR A 21 1.42 -26.18 9.05
C THR A 21 1.09 -25.50 7.72
N PRO A 22 0.42 -26.20 6.78
CA PRO A 22 0.05 -25.64 5.47
C PRO A 22 -0.79 -24.35 5.52
N ASP A 23 -1.78 -24.25 6.42
CA ASP A 23 -2.63 -23.04 6.55
C ASP A 23 -1.81 -21.79 6.92
N LEU A 24 -0.82 -21.92 7.79
CA LEU A 24 0.07 -20.80 8.15
C LEU A 24 0.97 -20.39 6.96
N PHE A 25 1.42 -21.35 6.16
CA PHE A 25 2.21 -21.07 4.96
C PHE A 25 1.38 -20.32 3.92
N GLU A 26 0.16 -20.78 3.63
CA GLU A 26 -0.73 -20.13 2.67
C GLU A 26 -1.04 -18.69 3.06
N ARG A 27 -1.38 -18.45 4.34
CA ARG A 27 -1.62 -17.10 4.87
C ARG A 27 -0.38 -16.21 4.77
N LEU A 28 0.80 -16.75 5.08
CA LEU A 28 2.06 -16.03 4.97
C LEU A 28 2.33 -15.59 3.52
N GLN A 29 2.15 -16.51 2.57
CA GLN A 29 2.32 -16.22 1.14
C GLN A 29 1.30 -15.20 0.63
N ASP A 30 0.03 -15.28 1.08
CA ASP A 30 -0.99 -14.28 0.75
C ASP A 30 -0.58 -12.88 1.22
N TYR A 31 -0.14 -12.74 2.48
CA TYR A 31 0.28 -11.44 3.01
C TYR A 31 1.50 -10.88 2.27
N LEU A 32 2.50 -11.70 1.95
CA LEU A 32 3.65 -11.28 1.14
C LEU A 32 3.22 -10.81 -0.25
N GLY A 33 2.32 -11.56 -0.90
CA GLY A 33 1.76 -11.18 -2.20
C GLY A 33 0.99 -9.86 -2.15
N ARG A 34 0.21 -9.63 -1.08
CA ARG A 34 -0.54 -8.39 -0.87
C ARG A 34 0.38 -7.20 -0.55
N LEU A 35 1.48 -7.40 0.19
CA LEU A 35 2.50 -6.36 0.42
C LEU A 35 3.14 -5.90 -0.90
N GLU A 36 3.48 -6.83 -1.79
CA GLU A 36 4.01 -6.49 -3.11
C GLU A 36 2.97 -5.75 -3.99
N LYS A 37 1.68 -6.11 -3.87
CA LYS A 37 0.61 -5.35 -4.52
C LYS A 37 0.51 -3.92 -3.97
N SER A 38 0.55 -3.73 -2.65
CA SER A 38 0.54 -2.41 -2.02
C SER A 38 1.75 -1.56 -2.42
N LYS A 39 2.93 -2.18 -2.54
CA LYS A 39 4.14 -1.50 -3.04
C LYS A 39 3.96 -1.01 -4.48
N LYS A 40 3.42 -1.85 -5.36
CA LYS A 40 3.11 -1.47 -6.76
C LYS A 40 2.04 -0.40 -6.84
N ALA A 41 0.99 -0.47 -6.01
CA ALA A 41 -0.06 0.53 -5.94
C ALA A 41 0.50 1.90 -5.55
N LYS A 42 1.35 1.96 -4.50
CA LYS A 42 2.07 3.17 -4.11
C LYS A 42 2.86 3.77 -5.27
N SER A 43 3.69 2.97 -5.96
CA SER A 43 4.49 3.44 -7.09
C SER A 43 3.62 4.03 -8.21
N ARG A 44 2.51 3.36 -8.56
CA ARG A 44 1.57 3.86 -9.58
C ARG A 44 0.93 5.18 -9.18
N VAL A 45 0.50 5.32 -7.93
CA VAL A 45 -0.10 6.57 -7.43
C VAL A 45 0.94 7.69 -7.46
N LEU A 46 2.18 7.43 -7.05
CA LEU A 46 3.27 8.42 -7.14
C LEU A 46 3.55 8.84 -8.58
N GLU A 47 3.63 7.91 -9.53
CA GLU A 47 3.81 8.24 -10.95
C GLU A 47 2.68 9.13 -11.47
N ARG A 48 1.44 8.87 -11.05
CA ARG A 48 0.27 9.69 -11.42
C ARG A 48 0.33 11.08 -10.81
N ILE A 49 0.74 11.22 -9.55
CA ILE A 49 0.96 12.52 -8.89
C ILE A 49 2.02 13.31 -9.66
N ILE A 50 3.20 12.72 -9.88
CA ILE A 50 4.30 13.37 -10.60
C ILE A 50 3.88 13.80 -12.01
N THR A 51 3.13 12.95 -12.71
CA THR A 51 2.62 13.28 -14.05
C THR A 51 1.60 14.42 -13.99
N HIS A 52 0.71 14.41 -13.01
CA HIS A 52 -0.28 15.47 -12.81
C HIS A 52 0.37 16.81 -12.43
N GLU A 53 1.40 16.78 -11.58
CA GLU A 53 2.19 17.96 -11.22
C GLU A 53 2.93 18.56 -12.42
N LYS A 54 3.54 17.72 -13.27
CA LYS A 54 4.18 18.19 -14.52
C LYS A 54 3.18 18.88 -15.46
N ASN A 55 1.94 18.41 -15.47
CA ASN A 55 0.89 18.98 -16.32
C ASN A 55 0.32 20.30 -15.77
N LEU A 56 0.58 20.67 -14.50
CA LEU A 56 0.19 21.99 -13.98
C LEU A 56 0.80 23.14 -14.80
N GLY A 57 2.05 22.99 -15.24
CA GLY A 57 2.73 24.00 -16.05
C GLY A 57 2.02 24.28 -17.38
N GLY A 58 1.47 23.26 -18.04
CA GLY A 58 0.74 23.40 -19.30
C GLY A 58 -0.69 23.94 -19.14
N ILE A 59 -1.25 23.92 -17.94
CA ILE A 59 -2.61 24.42 -17.67
C ILE A 59 -2.62 25.93 -17.48
N PHE A 60 -1.56 26.52 -16.93
CA PHE A 60 -1.40 27.98 -16.90
C PHE A 60 -1.38 28.61 -18.31
N GLU A 61 -1.08 27.82 -19.34
CA GLU A 61 -1.10 28.24 -20.73
C GLU A 61 -2.50 28.09 -21.39
N CYS A 62 -3.40 27.29 -20.81
CA CYS A 62 -4.77 27.10 -21.30
C CYS A 62 -5.72 28.13 -20.66
N LYS A 63 -6.35 29.00 -21.46
CA LYS A 63 -7.28 30.05 -21.00
C LYS A 63 -8.76 29.66 -21.01
N ASP A 64 -9.06 28.37 -21.19
CA ASP A 64 -10.43 27.87 -21.33
C ASP A 64 -10.93 27.25 -20.01
N GLU A 65 -12.11 27.64 -19.54
CA GLU A 65 -12.75 27.08 -18.33
C GLU A 65 -12.94 25.56 -18.40
N SER A 66 -13.02 25.00 -19.62
CA SER A 66 -13.09 23.55 -19.82
C SER A 66 -11.80 22.81 -19.40
N CYS A 67 -10.64 23.45 -19.52
CA CYS A 67 -9.34 22.93 -19.05
C CYS A 67 -9.31 22.83 -17.51
N ASP A 68 -9.82 23.84 -16.82
CA ASP A 68 -9.86 23.89 -15.35
C ASP A 68 -10.75 22.81 -14.75
N LEU A 69 -11.95 22.62 -15.30
CA LEU A 69 -12.87 21.56 -14.86
C LEU A 69 -12.30 20.15 -15.10
N GLY A 70 -11.63 19.95 -16.24
CA GLY A 70 -10.97 18.69 -16.56
C GLY A 70 -9.80 18.39 -15.63
N PHE A 71 -9.08 19.43 -15.20
CA PHE A 71 -7.99 19.30 -14.26
C PHE A 71 -8.47 19.00 -12.83
N ASP A 72 -9.46 19.73 -12.32
CA ASP A 72 -10.04 19.48 -10.99
C ASP A 72 -10.57 18.05 -10.85
N ARG A 73 -11.23 17.52 -11.89
CA ARG A 73 -11.66 16.12 -11.93
C ARG A 73 -10.49 15.14 -11.84
N LYS A 74 -9.41 15.40 -12.57
CA LYS A 74 -8.19 14.55 -12.51
C LYS A 74 -7.54 14.63 -11.13
N HIS A 75 -7.51 15.82 -10.53
CA HIS A 75 -6.97 16.05 -9.20
C HIS A 75 -7.72 15.23 -8.15
N LYS A 76 -9.05 15.37 -8.09
CA LYS A 76 -9.94 14.59 -7.20
C LYS A 76 -9.82 13.08 -7.42
N ALA A 77 -9.65 12.64 -8.66
CA ALA A 77 -9.45 11.23 -8.94
C ALA A 77 -8.11 10.68 -8.41
N ILE A 78 -7.05 11.50 -8.42
CA ILE A 78 -5.76 11.14 -7.83
C ILE A 78 -5.86 11.14 -6.31
N GLU A 79 -6.52 12.13 -5.73
CA GLU A 79 -6.80 12.21 -4.28
C GLU A 79 -7.51 10.94 -3.79
N ALA A 80 -8.59 10.53 -4.47
CA ALA A 80 -9.31 9.31 -4.13
C ALA A 80 -8.39 8.07 -4.14
N GLN A 81 -7.52 7.94 -5.15
CA GLN A 81 -6.58 6.81 -5.23
C GLN A 81 -5.50 6.83 -4.16
N VAL A 82 -5.06 8.02 -3.73
CA VAL A 82 -4.14 8.14 -2.59
C VAL A 82 -4.84 7.63 -1.33
N VAL A 83 -6.07 8.06 -1.08
CA VAL A 83 -6.88 7.62 0.06
C VAL A 83 -7.07 6.11 0.03
N ASP A 84 -7.51 5.54 -1.10
CA ASP A 84 -7.71 4.10 -1.26
C ASP A 84 -6.41 3.32 -1.01
N CYS A 85 -5.29 3.77 -1.60
CA CYS A 85 -3.99 3.13 -1.41
C CYS A 85 -3.56 3.10 0.07
N ILE A 86 -3.82 4.18 0.81
CA ILE A 86 -3.50 4.26 2.23
C ILE A 86 -4.42 3.35 3.05
N GLN A 87 -5.73 3.38 2.78
CA GLN A 87 -6.71 2.56 3.50
C GLN A 87 -6.49 1.06 3.28
N ASP A 88 -6.21 0.64 2.04
CA ASP A 88 -5.87 -0.74 1.71
C ASP A 88 -4.63 -1.21 2.47
N PHE A 89 -3.59 -0.36 2.52
CA PHE A 89 -2.38 -0.68 3.26
C PHE A 89 -2.61 -0.75 4.78
N GLN A 90 -3.40 0.16 5.36
CA GLN A 90 -3.73 0.12 6.80
C GLN A 90 -4.55 -1.12 7.17
N THR A 91 -5.45 -1.54 6.29
CA THR A 91 -6.25 -2.76 6.46
C THR A 91 -5.33 -3.98 6.47
N LEU A 92 -4.48 -4.12 5.46
CA LEU A 92 -3.48 -5.18 5.38
C LEU A 92 -2.54 -5.20 6.60
N LYS A 93 -2.06 -4.03 7.02
CA LYS A 93 -1.18 -3.88 8.17
C LYS A 93 -1.85 -4.38 9.46
N THR A 94 -3.11 -4.02 9.68
CA THR A 94 -3.90 -4.48 10.83
C THR A 94 -4.04 -6.00 10.83
N GLU A 95 -4.38 -6.60 9.68
CA GLU A 95 -4.50 -8.05 9.54
C GLU A 95 -3.19 -8.77 9.87
N ILE A 96 -2.07 -8.28 9.33
CA ILE A 96 -0.74 -8.85 9.56
C ILE A 96 -0.35 -8.76 11.03
N PHE A 97 -0.60 -7.63 11.70
CA PHE A 97 -0.28 -7.52 13.13
C PHE A 97 -1.14 -8.43 14.00
N ASN A 98 -2.41 -8.61 13.66
CA ASN A 98 -3.29 -9.55 14.35
C ASN A 98 -2.79 -10.99 14.17
N TYR A 99 -2.40 -11.36 12.95
CA TYR A 99 -1.79 -12.66 12.64
C TYR A 99 -0.48 -12.86 13.42
N ALA A 100 0.43 -11.89 13.34
CA ALA A 100 1.73 -11.96 13.97
C ALA A 100 1.61 -12.05 15.51
N GLY A 101 0.74 -11.22 16.09
CA GLY A 101 0.45 -11.24 17.51
C GLY A 101 -0.13 -12.56 18.00
N ALA A 102 -0.98 -13.22 17.20
CA ALA A 102 -1.52 -14.54 17.53
C ALA A 102 -0.42 -15.62 17.58
N ILE A 103 0.53 -15.59 16.64
CA ILE A 103 1.65 -16.53 16.61
C ILE A 103 2.62 -16.29 17.76
N LEU A 104 2.99 -15.03 18.01
CA LEU A 104 3.90 -14.66 19.10
C LEU A 104 3.32 -15.02 20.48
N LYS A 105 2.00 -14.92 20.66
CA LYS A 105 1.33 -15.38 21.90
C LYS A 105 1.38 -16.90 22.07
N LYS A 106 1.27 -17.67 20.98
CA LYS A 106 1.34 -19.15 21.00
C LYS A 106 2.75 -19.66 21.26
N ARG A 107 3.77 -18.96 20.78
CA ARG A 107 5.20 -19.34 20.93
C ARG A 107 5.88 -18.73 22.16
N LYS A 108 5.13 -18.29 23.17
CA LYS A 108 5.73 -17.79 24.43
C LYS A 108 6.61 -18.89 25.05
N PRO A 109 7.92 -18.66 25.26
CA PRO A 109 8.74 -19.59 26.02
C PRO A 109 8.21 -19.65 27.45
N HIS A 110 8.09 -20.86 28.00
CA HIS A 110 7.89 -21.09 29.43
C HIS A 110 9.10 -20.58 30.21
#